data_AF-A0A395NP87-F1
#
_entry.id   AF-A0A395NP87-F1
#
_cell.length_a   1.000
_cell.length_b   1.000
_cell.length_c   1.000
_cell.angle_alpha   90.00
_cell.angle_beta   90.00
_cell.angle_gamma   90.00
#
_symmetry.space_group_name_H-M   'P 1'
#
loop_
_entity.id
_entity.type
_entity.pdbx_description
1 polymer ?
#
loop_
_entity_poly.entity_id
_entity_poly.type
_entity_poly.pdbx_seq_one_letter_code
_entity_poly.pdbx_strand_id
1 'polypeptide(L)'
;MFPSDLPKSITLQAQRIDASWPEDWSNSFDYVHQRLVLPGCENCSAATAVKNICALVKPGGWIELLEQDHNSPNPGAFDKAEEMIREIFTVNGFGFDYPLHMKDWLEAAGMEDIRQEVFDVPVGALNPNPELAWKSTWQISSAIAGFLPMARALPLSMPRDELDNLPKYTENEMNRVGGVQRIYVVYGRKPMED
;
A
#
# COMPACT_ATOMS: atom_id res chain seq x y z
N MET A 1 -18.59 9.05 -5.36
CA MET A 1 -18.69 10.47 -5.78
C MET A 1 -17.90 11.28 -4.78
N PHE A 2 -17.12 12.27 -5.23
CA PHE A 2 -16.29 13.08 -4.32
C PHE A 2 -17.16 14.01 -3.45
N PRO A 3 -16.71 14.36 -2.23
CA PRO A 3 -17.38 15.35 -1.40
C PRO A 3 -17.42 16.72 -2.11
N SER A 4 -18.53 17.44 -1.97
CA SER A 4 -18.72 18.74 -2.61
C SER A 4 -18.16 19.92 -1.81
N ASP A 5 -17.91 19.74 -0.51
CA ASP A 5 -17.38 20.77 0.38
C ASP A 5 -15.90 20.50 0.64
N LEU A 6 -15.05 21.02 -0.25
CA LEU A 6 -13.60 20.90 -0.17
C LEU A 6 -12.95 22.28 0.01
N PRO A 7 -11.87 22.38 0.81
CA PRO A 7 -11.02 23.56 0.78
C PRO A 7 -10.58 23.88 -0.65
N LYS A 8 -10.52 25.18 -1.00
CA LYS A 8 -10.14 25.62 -2.36
C LYS A 8 -8.75 25.15 -2.82
N SER A 9 -7.90 24.73 -1.87
CA SER A 9 -6.57 24.19 -2.12
C SER A 9 -6.55 22.69 -2.45
N ILE A 10 -7.71 22.02 -2.44
CA ILE A 10 -7.83 20.58 -2.70
C ILE A 10 -8.65 20.37 -3.97
N THR A 11 -8.08 19.63 -4.90
CA THR A 11 -8.78 19.11 -6.08
C THR A 11 -8.73 17.60 -6.04
N LEU A 12 -9.85 16.94 -6.38
CA LEU A 12 -9.93 15.48 -6.44
C LEU A 12 -10.17 15.03 -7.88
N GLN A 13 -9.38 14.04 -8.32
CA GLN A 13 -9.48 13.45 -9.64
C GLN A 13 -9.48 11.93 -9.51
N ALA A 14 -10.40 11.26 -10.20
CA ALA A 14 -10.34 9.83 -10.37
C ALA A 14 -9.27 9.50 -11.40
N GLN A 15 -8.25 8.74 -11.01
CA GLN A 15 -7.13 8.36 -11.87
C GLN A 15 -6.71 6.93 -11.54
N ARG A 16 -6.44 6.15 -12.59
CA ARG A 16 -5.82 4.83 -12.44
C ARG A 16 -4.30 4.98 -12.35
N ILE A 17 -3.68 4.28 -11.41
CA ILE A 17 -2.23 4.30 -11.19
C ILE A 17 -1.45 3.70 -12.37
N ASP A 18 -2.07 2.77 -13.08
CA ASP A 18 -1.50 1.97 -14.17
C ASP A 18 -1.92 2.47 -15.56
N ALA A 19 -2.56 3.65 -15.63
CA ALA A 19 -2.88 4.34 -16.87
C ALA A 19 -1.95 5.53 -17.09
N SER A 20 -1.93 6.05 -18.31
CA SER A 20 -1.27 7.33 -18.60
C SER A 20 -1.87 8.45 -17.73
N TRP A 21 -0.99 9.29 -17.19
CA TRP A 21 -1.37 10.49 -16.46
C TRP A 21 -1.63 11.66 -17.43
N PRO A 22 -2.40 12.68 -17.03
CA PRO A 22 -2.60 13.87 -17.85
C PRO A 22 -1.27 14.51 -18.27
N GLU A 23 -1.16 14.93 -19.52
CA GLU A 23 0.11 15.48 -20.05
C GLU A 23 0.55 16.74 -19.30
N ASP A 24 -0.40 17.63 -19.00
CA ASP A 24 -0.18 18.86 -18.21
C ASP A 24 0.25 18.59 -16.75
N TRP A 25 0.24 17.34 -16.30
CA TRP A 25 0.71 16.94 -14.97
C TRP A 25 2.18 16.53 -14.95
N SER A 26 2.78 16.34 -16.13
CA SER A 26 4.22 16.10 -16.23
C SER A 26 4.99 17.29 -15.67
N ASN A 27 5.98 17.03 -14.80
CA ASN A 27 6.79 18.06 -14.15
C ASN A 27 5.97 19.19 -13.49
N SER A 28 4.80 18.90 -12.89
CA SER A 28 3.92 19.93 -12.36
C SER A 28 3.82 19.93 -10.82
N PHE A 29 4.28 18.88 -10.15
CA PHE A 29 4.19 18.73 -8.70
C PHE A 29 5.55 18.85 -8.03
N ASP A 30 5.62 19.67 -6.98
CA ASP A 30 6.81 19.77 -6.13
C ASP A 30 6.98 18.52 -5.24
N TYR A 31 5.89 17.81 -4.97
CA TYR A 31 5.84 16.59 -4.19
C TYR A 31 4.76 15.64 -4.70
N VAL A 32 5.10 14.36 -4.88
CA VAL A 32 4.17 13.28 -5.25
C VAL A 32 4.23 12.19 -4.20
N HIS A 33 3.08 11.86 -3.62
CA HIS A 33 2.96 10.80 -2.62
C HIS A 33 2.01 9.70 -3.10
N GLN A 34 2.50 8.47 -3.14
CA GLN A 34 1.70 7.29 -3.44
C GLN A 34 1.67 6.38 -2.20
N ARG A 35 0.48 5.94 -1.80
CA ARG A 35 0.29 5.22 -0.54
C ARG A 35 -0.70 4.06 -0.66
N LEU A 36 -0.21 2.82 -0.51
CA LEU A 36 -0.99 1.59 -0.50
C LEU A 36 -1.85 1.41 -1.77
N VAL A 37 -1.23 1.55 -2.95
CA VAL A 37 -1.92 1.52 -4.26
C VAL A 37 -1.31 0.51 -5.22
N LEU A 38 -0.01 0.21 -5.12
CA LEU A 38 0.70 -0.54 -6.15
C LEU A 38 0.09 -1.93 -6.47
N PRO A 39 -0.44 -2.70 -5.50
CA PRO A 39 -1.13 -3.98 -5.81
C PRO A 39 -2.34 -3.85 -6.75
N GLY A 40 -2.85 -2.64 -6.98
CA GLY A 40 -3.91 -2.37 -7.94
C GLY A 40 -3.45 -2.15 -9.39
N CYS A 41 -2.16 -2.36 -9.71
CA CYS A 41 -1.68 -2.27 -11.09
C CYS A 41 -2.09 -3.53 -11.88
N GLU A 42 -3.01 -3.38 -12.83
CA GLU A 42 -3.55 -4.48 -13.64
C GLU A 42 -3.02 -4.45 -15.08
N ASN A 43 -2.78 -3.25 -15.62
CA ASN A 43 -2.49 -3.05 -17.05
C ASN A 43 -1.01 -2.77 -17.36
N CYS A 44 -0.20 -2.48 -16.34
CA CYS A 44 1.25 -2.39 -16.46
C CYS A 44 1.94 -2.87 -15.17
N SER A 45 3.26 -3.10 -15.23
CA SER A 45 4.02 -3.48 -14.04
C SER A 45 4.08 -2.34 -13.01
N ALA A 46 4.21 -2.69 -11.73
CA ALA A 46 4.42 -1.70 -10.66
C ALA A 46 5.60 -0.75 -10.95
N ALA A 47 6.71 -1.28 -11.47
CA ALA A 47 7.86 -0.49 -11.89
C ALA A 47 7.50 0.56 -12.97
N THR A 48 6.64 0.19 -13.92
CA THR A 48 6.16 1.13 -14.96
C THR A 48 5.26 2.19 -14.34
N ALA A 49 4.33 1.80 -13.47
CA ALA A 49 3.46 2.75 -12.76
C ALA A 49 4.27 3.73 -11.91
N VAL A 50 5.27 3.24 -11.16
CA VAL A 50 6.21 4.06 -10.38
C VAL A 50 6.97 5.02 -11.27
N LYS A 51 7.51 4.58 -12.41
CA LYS A 51 8.16 5.46 -13.38
C LYS A 51 7.21 6.57 -13.88
N ASN A 52 5.95 6.24 -14.13
CA ASN A 52 4.97 7.22 -14.60
C ASN A 52 4.65 8.28 -13.54
N ILE A 53 4.53 7.92 -12.26
CA ILE A 53 4.33 8.91 -11.18
C ILE A 53 5.59 9.73 -10.89
N CYS A 54 6.79 9.17 -11.13
CA CYS A 54 8.05 9.94 -11.09
C CYS A 54 8.07 11.07 -12.15
N ALA A 55 7.44 10.85 -13.31
CA ALA A 55 7.38 11.86 -14.37
C ALA A 55 6.56 13.10 -13.97
N LEU A 56 5.62 12.97 -13.02
CA LEU A 56 4.79 14.06 -12.53
C LEU A 56 5.56 15.05 -11.66
N VAL A 57 6.67 14.60 -11.07
CA VAL A 57 7.51 15.39 -10.18
C VAL A 57 8.30 16.41 -10.99
N LYS A 58 8.33 17.67 -10.56
CA LYS A 58 9.20 18.72 -11.09
C LYS A 58 10.68 18.38 -10.92
N PRO A 59 11.59 18.89 -11.77
CA PRO A 59 13.01 18.92 -11.44
C PRO A 59 13.25 19.52 -10.05
N GLY A 60 14.04 18.84 -9.21
CA GLY A 60 14.26 19.22 -7.81
C GLY A 60 13.13 18.86 -6.83
N GLY A 61 11.96 18.42 -7.31
CA GLY A 61 10.85 17.94 -6.49
C GLY A 61 11.07 16.53 -5.95
N TRP A 62 10.15 16.06 -5.10
CA TRP A 62 10.29 14.78 -4.39
C TRP A 62 9.15 13.81 -4.69
N ILE A 63 9.48 12.50 -4.65
CA ILE A 63 8.51 11.42 -4.62
C ILE A 63 8.65 10.63 -3.33
N GLU A 64 7.52 10.17 -2.78
CA GLU A 64 7.45 9.24 -1.66
C GLU A 64 6.46 8.12 -1.96
N LEU A 65 6.92 6.89 -1.83
CA LEU A 65 6.15 5.66 -1.96
C LEU A 65 6.00 5.03 -0.56
N LEU A 66 4.79 4.61 -0.22
CA LEU A 66 4.49 3.90 1.02
C LEU A 66 3.69 2.65 0.73
N GLU A 67 4.28 1.48 1.03
CA GLU A 67 3.64 0.18 0.86
C GLU A 67 3.79 -0.70 2.09
N GLN A 68 2.80 -1.57 2.32
CA GLN A 68 2.85 -2.57 3.40
C GLN A 68 3.57 -3.83 2.90
N ASP A 69 4.49 -4.34 3.72
CA ASP A 69 5.03 -5.69 3.58
C ASP A 69 4.14 -6.68 4.33
N HIS A 70 3.39 -7.44 3.54
CA HIS A 70 2.48 -8.47 4.00
C HIS A 70 3.19 -9.75 4.46
N ASN A 71 4.53 -9.79 4.51
CA ASN A 71 5.33 -10.93 4.97
C ASN A 71 5.95 -10.71 6.37
N SER A 72 5.27 -9.91 7.19
CA SER A 72 5.68 -9.65 8.58
C SER A 72 5.37 -10.86 9.48
N PRO A 73 6.25 -11.21 10.45
CA PRO A 73 6.03 -12.35 11.35
C PRO A 73 4.95 -12.02 12.39
N ASN A 74 3.69 -12.15 12.00
CA ASN A 74 2.54 -11.99 12.88
C ASN A 74 2.07 -13.34 13.45
N PRO A 75 1.32 -13.34 14.56
CA PRO A 75 0.74 -14.57 15.11
C PRO A 75 -0.57 -14.94 14.41
N GLY A 76 -0.91 -16.23 14.51
CA GLY A 76 -2.27 -16.76 14.43
C GLY A 76 -3.13 -16.29 13.26
N ALA A 77 -4.31 -15.75 13.57
CA ALA A 77 -5.29 -15.31 12.59
C ALA A 77 -4.83 -14.09 11.79
N PHE A 78 -3.99 -13.22 12.37
CA PHE A 78 -3.46 -12.08 11.66
C PHE A 78 -2.46 -12.52 10.57
N ASP A 79 -1.57 -13.47 10.84
CA ASP A 79 -0.70 -14.03 9.79
C ASP A 79 -1.50 -14.74 8.70
N LYS A 80 -2.58 -15.45 9.05
CA LYS A 80 -3.49 -16.05 8.06
C LYS A 80 -4.19 -15.00 7.18
N ALA A 81 -4.57 -13.85 7.75
CA ALA A 81 -5.11 -12.74 7.00
C ALA A 81 -4.08 -12.14 6.03
N GLU A 82 -2.84 -12.00 6.49
CA GLU A 82 -1.71 -11.59 5.65
C GLU A 82 -1.41 -12.63 4.56
N GLU A 83 -1.47 -13.93 4.87
CA GLU A 83 -1.33 -15.04 3.92
C GLU A 83 -2.37 -14.98 2.80
N MET A 84 -3.64 -14.78 3.16
CA MET A 84 -4.71 -14.58 2.19
C MET A 84 -4.39 -13.41 1.24
N ILE A 85 -3.90 -12.28 1.76
CA ILE A 85 -3.55 -11.11 0.95
C ILE A 85 -2.35 -11.41 0.04
N ARG A 86 -1.29 -12.05 0.56
CA ARG A 86 -0.12 -12.48 -0.23
C ARG A 86 -0.54 -13.39 -1.38
N GLU A 87 -1.43 -14.35 -1.12
CA GLU A 87 -1.92 -15.28 -2.14
C GLU A 87 -2.77 -14.58 -3.20
N ILE A 88 -3.67 -13.67 -2.80
CA ILE A 88 -4.45 -12.83 -3.72
C ILE A 88 -3.54 -12.08 -4.69
N PHE A 89 -2.51 -11.39 -4.17
CA PHE A 89 -1.59 -10.63 -5.02
C PHE A 89 -0.74 -11.54 -5.92
N THR A 90 -0.36 -12.71 -5.43
CA THR A 90 0.39 -13.70 -6.22
C THR A 90 -0.45 -14.27 -7.36
N VAL A 91 -1.70 -14.67 -7.10
CA VAL A 91 -2.62 -15.20 -8.13
C VAL A 91 -2.92 -14.16 -9.20
N ASN A 92 -3.01 -12.88 -8.83
CA ASN A 92 -3.18 -11.78 -9.77
C ASN A 92 -1.88 -11.36 -10.50
N GLY A 93 -0.79 -12.11 -10.34
CA GLY A 93 0.47 -11.89 -11.06
C GLY A 93 1.32 -10.72 -10.54
N PHE A 94 0.91 -10.11 -9.42
CA PHE A 94 1.62 -9.00 -8.81
C PHE A 94 2.77 -9.46 -7.90
N GLY A 95 2.57 -10.59 -7.20
CA GLY A 95 3.48 -11.06 -6.15
C GLY A 95 3.30 -10.29 -4.84
N PHE A 96 4.11 -10.60 -3.83
CA PHE A 96 4.02 -9.95 -2.50
C PHE A 96 5.32 -9.27 -2.06
N ASP A 97 6.41 -9.44 -2.81
CA ASP A 97 7.74 -8.89 -2.54
C ASP A 97 7.92 -7.48 -3.12
N TYR A 98 6.89 -6.95 -3.77
CA TYR A 98 6.87 -5.62 -4.40
C TYR A 98 7.39 -4.46 -3.52
N PRO A 99 7.19 -4.40 -2.18
CA PRO A 99 7.72 -3.30 -1.38
C PRO A 99 9.27 -3.31 -1.34
N LEU A 100 9.89 -4.48 -1.51
CA LEU A 100 11.35 -4.65 -1.51
C LEU A 100 12.01 -4.02 -2.74
N HIS A 101 11.26 -3.86 -3.83
CA HIS A 101 11.75 -3.40 -5.13
C HIS A 101 11.56 -1.89 -5.35
N MET A 102 10.86 -1.20 -4.44
CA MET A 102 10.51 0.22 -4.62
C MET A 102 11.73 1.13 -4.79
N LYS A 103 12.81 0.85 -4.06
CA LYS A 103 14.07 1.60 -4.19
C LYS A 103 14.66 1.45 -5.60
N ASP A 104 14.78 0.22 -6.07
CA ASP A 104 15.32 -0.08 -7.40
C ASP A 104 14.46 0.55 -8.50
N TRP A 105 13.14 0.64 -8.31
CA TRP A 105 12.25 1.32 -9.25
C TRP A 105 12.46 2.84 -9.30
N LEU A 106 12.72 3.48 -8.16
CA LEU A 106 13.07 4.90 -8.15
C LEU A 106 14.44 5.15 -8.81
N GLU A 107 15.42 4.29 -8.55
CA GLU A 107 16.74 4.35 -9.20
C GLU A 107 16.60 4.19 -10.72
N ALA A 108 15.85 3.19 -11.18
CA ALA A 108 15.59 2.96 -12.60
C ALA A 108 14.77 4.08 -13.28
N ALA A 109 13.99 4.84 -12.49
CA ALA A 109 13.27 6.02 -12.96
C ALA A 109 14.15 7.28 -13.04
N GLY A 110 15.42 7.20 -12.62
CA GLY A 110 16.37 8.32 -12.65
C GLY A 110 16.23 9.29 -11.48
N MET A 111 15.59 8.87 -10.38
CA MET A 111 15.59 9.66 -9.15
C MET A 111 16.96 9.60 -8.46
N GLU A 112 17.27 10.62 -7.68
CA GLU A 112 18.49 10.75 -6.88
C GLU A 112 18.17 10.96 -5.39
N ASP A 113 19.19 10.99 -4.53
CA ASP A 113 19.05 11.11 -3.07
C ASP A 113 18.10 10.08 -2.43
N ILE A 114 18.03 8.88 -3.03
CA ILE A 114 17.04 7.87 -2.67
C ILE A 114 17.33 7.26 -1.30
N ARG A 115 16.28 7.18 -0.47
CA ARG A 115 16.30 6.54 0.84
C ARG A 115 15.15 5.56 0.97
N GLN A 116 15.40 4.50 1.73
CA GLN A 116 14.41 3.51 2.11
C GLN A 116 14.43 3.37 3.62
N GLU A 117 13.27 3.53 4.23
CA GLU A 117 13.03 3.36 5.65
C GLU A 117 11.99 2.25 5.85
N VAL A 118 12.22 1.39 6.82
CA VAL A 118 11.33 0.27 7.14
C VAL A 118 10.86 0.44 8.58
N PHE A 119 9.55 0.50 8.75
CA PHE A 119 8.91 0.74 10.03
C PHE A 119 8.05 -0.46 10.43
N ASP A 120 8.34 -1.02 11.60
CA ASP A 120 7.47 -1.99 12.24
C ASP A 120 6.48 -1.24 13.13
N VAL A 121 5.25 -1.07 12.62
CA VAL A 121 4.19 -0.33 13.31
C VAL A 121 3.42 -1.27 14.23
N PRO A 122 3.45 -1.08 15.56
CA PRO A 122 2.65 -1.90 16.47
C PRO A 122 1.16 -1.59 16.31
N VAL A 123 0.36 -2.63 16.17
CA VAL A 123 -1.08 -2.56 15.91
C VAL A 123 -1.87 -3.39 16.91
N GLY A 124 -3.13 -3.02 17.12
CA GLY A 124 -3.99 -3.62 18.14
C GLY A 124 -3.39 -3.50 19.53
N ALA A 125 -3.45 -4.58 20.32
CA ALA A 125 -3.00 -4.60 21.70
C ALA A 125 -1.50 -4.30 21.91
N LEU A 126 -0.66 -4.38 20.86
CA LEU A 126 0.75 -3.97 20.94
C LEU A 126 0.93 -2.45 20.89
N ASN A 127 -0.07 -1.70 20.42
CA ASN A 127 0.03 -0.24 20.35
C ASN A 127 -0.18 0.37 21.75
N PRO A 128 0.78 1.14 22.29
CA PRO A 128 0.69 1.68 23.65
C PRO A 128 -0.39 2.77 23.78
N ASN A 129 -0.87 3.33 22.68
CA ASN A 129 -1.95 4.30 22.68
C ASN A 129 -3.29 3.55 22.45
N PRO A 130 -4.23 3.55 23.42
CA PRO A 130 -5.49 2.82 23.30
C PRO A 130 -6.36 3.25 22.11
N GLU A 131 -6.32 4.53 21.74
CA GLU A 131 -7.06 5.04 20.59
C GLU A 131 -6.48 4.51 19.28
N LEU A 132 -5.14 4.49 19.15
CA LEU A 132 -4.46 3.95 17.98
C LEU A 132 -4.53 2.42 17.91
N ALA A 133 -4.53 1.74 19.06
CA ALA A 133 -4.81 0.32 19.16
C ALA A 133 -6.18 -0.02 18.56
N TRP A 134 -7.23 0.68 18.99
CA TRP A 134 -8.57 0.49 18.45
C TRP A 134 -8.66 0.84 16.96
N LYS A 135 -8.10 1.98 16.53
CA LYS A 135 -8.10 2.41 15.13
C LYS A 135 -7.40 1.40 14.21
N SER A 136 -6.25 0.86 14.63
CA SER A 136 -5.51 -0.13 13.85
C SER A 136 -6.25 -1.47 13.78
N THR A 137 -6.85 -1.94 14.88
CA THR A 137 -7.75 -3.12 14.84
C THR A 137 -8.89 -2.90 13.84
N TRP A 138 -9.58 -1.75 13.91
CA TRP A 138 -10.67 -1.42 13.00
C TRP A 138 -10.22 -1.37 11.53
N GLN A 139 -9.07 -0.75 11.25
CA GLN A 139 -8.51 -0.63 9.92
C GLN A 139 -8.13 -2.00 9.33
N ILE A 140 -7.47 -2.87 10.11
CA ILE A 140 -7.10 -4.22 9.68
C ILE A 140 -8.35 -5.05 9.41
N SER A 141 -9.31 -5.09 10.34
CA SER A 141 -10.56 -5.84 10.15
C SER A 141 -11.33 -5.35 8.92
N SER A 142 -11.34 -4.04 8.68
CA SER A 142 -11.99 -3.43 7.51
C SER A 142 -11.28 -3.78 6.20
N ALA A 143 -9.95 -3.79 6.18
CA ALA A 143 -9.16 -4.22 5.02
C ALA A 143 -9.43 -5.69 4.66
N ILE A 144 -9.40 -6.58 5.66
CA ILE A 144 -9.69 -8.01 5.47
C ILE A 144 -11.08 -8.21 4.91
N ALA A 145 -12.09 -7.54 5.49
CA ALA A 145 -13.46 -7.59 4.97
C ALA A 145 -13.56 -7.10 3.52
N GLY A 146 -12.78 -6.08 3.15
CA GLY A 146 -12.68 -5.56 1.78
C GLY A 146 -12.08 -6.56 0.79
N PHE A 147 -11.16 -7.43 1.22
CA PHE A 147 -10.56 -8.47 0.39
C PHE A 147 -11.42 -9.74 0.26
N LEU A 148 -12.36 -9.99 1.19
CA LEU A 148 -13.18 -11.22 1.17
C LEU A 148 -13.89 -11.50 -0.17
N PRO A 149 -14.51 -10.53 -0.87
CA PRO A 149 -15.12 -10.79 -2.17
C PRO A 149 -14.11 -11.33 -3.20
N MET A 150 -12.90 -10.77 -3.22
CA MET A 150 -11.83 -11.22 -4.11
C MET A 150 -11.32 -12.60 -3.69
N ALA A 151 -11.10 -12.82 -2.39
CA ALA A 151 -10.71 -14.12 -1.85
C ALA A 151 -11.72 -15.23 -2.20
N ARG A 152 -13.02 -14.90 -2.20
CA ARG A 152 -14.10 -15.81 -2.61
C ARG A 152 -14.11 -16.11 -4.11
N ALA A 153 -13.67 -15.17 -4.95
CA ALA A 153 -13.64 -15.32 -6.39
C ALA A 153 -12.40 -16.07 -6.90
N LEU A 154 -11.29 -15.99 -6.17
CA LEU A 154 -10.01 -16.60 -6.55
C LEU A 154 -9.86 -18.04 -6.00
N PRO A 155 -9.06 -18.88 -6.68
CA PRO A 155 -8.74 -20.24 -6.23
C PRO A 155 -7.64 -20.22 -5.15
N LEU A 156 -7.94 -19.62 -3.99
CA LEU A 156 -7.02 -19.57 -2.87
C LEU A 156 -6.90 -20.94 -2.17
N SER A 157 -5.76 -21.17 -1.53
CA SER A 157 -5.44 -22.36 -0.74
C SER A 157 -6.22 -22.46 0.58
N MET A 158 -6.59 -21.30 1.15
CA MET A 158 -7.33 -21.22 2.40
C MET A 158 -8.75 -21.81 2.27
N PRO A 159 -9.18 -22.70 3.20
CA PRO A 159 -10.55 -23.23 3.22
C PRO A 159 -11.61 -22.13 3.34
N ARG A 160 -12.79 -22.36 2.73
CA ARG A 160 -13.87 -21.36 2.67
C ARG A 160 -14.47 -21.02 4.04
N ASP A 161 -14.61 -22.02 4.90
CA ASP A 161 -15.11 -21.86 6.27
C ASP A 161 -14.13 -21.04 7.14
N GLU A 162 -12.83 -21.22 6.92
CA GLU A 162 -11.81 -20.40 7.55
C GLU A 162 -11.84 -18.95 7.05
N LEU A 163 -11.93 -18.76 5.73
CA LEU A 163 -12.02 -17.45 5.08
C LEU A 163 -13.20 -16.62 5.61
N ASP A 164 -14.38 -17.22 5.75
CA ASP A 164 -15.59 -16.50 6.19
C ASP A 164 -15.51 -16.05 7.66
N ASN A 165 -14.72 -16.75 8.50
CA ASN A 165 -14.52 -16.40 9.90
C ASN A 165 -13.27 -15.55 10.16
N LEU A 166 -12.41 -15.40 9.15
CA LEU A 166 -11.11 -14.74 9.26
C LEU A 166 -11.17 -13.31 9.81
N PRO A 167 -12.11 -12.42 9.43
CA PRO A 167 -12.19 -11.07 10.01
C PRO A 167 -12.42 -11.11 11.52
N LYS A 168 -13.34 -11.98 11.99
CA LYS A 168 -13.67 -12.12 13.40
C LYS A 168 -12.50 -12.71 14.20
N TYR A 169 -11.83 -13.72 13.66
CA TYR A 169 -10.66 -14.30 14.32
C TYR A 169 -9.51 -13.30 14.40
N THR A 170 -9.27 -12.55 13.34
CA THR A 170 -8.25 -11.50 13.32
C THR A 170 -8.58 -10.39 14.31
N GLU A 171 -9.81 -9.88 14.33
CA GLU A 171 -10.24 -8.85 15.29
C GLU A 171 -10.02 -9.29 16.75
N ASN A 172 -10.36 -10.54 17.09
CA ASN A 172 -10.15 -11.08 18.43
C ASN A 172 -8.67 -11.17 18.79
N GLU A 173 -7.81 -11.58 17.84
CA GLU A 173 -6.37 -11.63 18.07
C GLU A 173 -5.76 -10.24 18.17
N MET A 174 -6.16 -9.31 17.32
CA MET A 174 -5.72 -7.91 17.38
C MET A 174 -6.05 -7.26 18.72
N ASN A 175 -7.21 -7.55 19.30
CA ASN A 175 -7.62 -7.03 20.60
C ASN A 175 -6.90 -7.69 21.79
N ARG A 176 -6.39 -8.92 21.65
CA ARG A 176 -5.75 -9.68 22.75
C ARG A 176 -4.22 -9.65 22.70
N VAL A 177 -3.67 -9.74 21.51
CA VAL A 177 -2.24 -9.95 21.24
C VAL A 177 -1.69 -8.78 20.44
N GLY A 178 -2.43 -8.32 19.42
CA GLY A 178 -1.94 -7.32 18.47
C GLY A 178 -0.95 -7.93 17.46
N GLY A 179 -0.22 -7.07 16.77
CA GLY A 179 0.76 -7.48 15.78
C GLY A 179 1.60 -6.31 15.27
N VAL A 180 2.25 -6.51 14.13
CA VAL A 180 3.07 -5.52 13.44
C VAL A 180 2.63 -5.42 11.99
N GLN A 181 2.37 -4.19 11.53
CA GLN A 181 2.37 -3.89 10.10
C GLN A 181 3.74 -3.33 9.74
N ARG A 182 4.51 -4.06 8.94
CA ARG A 182 5.77 -3.55 8.38
C ARG A 182 5.47 -2.65 7.19
N ILE A 183 5.94 -1.41 7.26
CA ILE A 183 5.75 -0.40 6.24
C ILE A 183 7.10 -0.05 5.64
N TYR A 184 7.18 -0.12 4.31
CA TYR A 184 8.31 0.42 3.55
C TYR A 184 7.94 1.82 3.10
N VAL A 185 8.80 2.79 3.42
CA VAL A 185 8.75 4.15 2.90
C VAL A 185 9.99 4.38 2.08
N VAL A 186 9.80 4.68 0.79
CA VAL A 186 10.91 4.96 -0.13
C VAL A 186 10.68 6.31 -0.76
N TYR A 187 11.66 7.21 -0.62
CA TYR A 187 11.58 8.54 -1.19
C TYR A 187 12.85 8.92 -1.92
N GLY A 188 12.71 9.80 -2.90
CA GLY A 188 13.81 10.28 -3.73
C GLY A 188 13.48 11.63 -4.37
N ARG A 189 14.51 12.34 -4.80
CA ARG A 189 14.41 13.64 -5.45
C ARG A 189 14.59 13.46 -6.95
N LYS A 190 13.83 14.20 -7.75
CA LYS A 190 14.12 14.30 -9.18
C LYS A 190 15.34 15.19 -9.40
N PRO A 191 16.28 14.83 -10.28
CA PRO A 191 17.40 15.71 -10.63
C PRO A 191 16.94 17.10 -11.08
N MET A 192 17.78 18.10 -10.85
CA MET A 192 17.59 19.41 -11.46
C MET A 192 17.80 19.30 -12.97
N GLU A 193 17.08 20.11 -13.75
CA GLU A 193 17.46 20.34 -15.15
C GLU A 193 18.68 21.27 -15.16
N ASP A 194 19.68 20.95 -16.00
CA ASP A 194 20.88 21.79 -16.23
C ASP A 194 20.54 23.15 -16.85
#